data_AF-A0A6A6FZ68-F1
#
_entry.id   AF-A0A6A6FZ68-F1
#
_cell.length_a   1.000
_cell.length_b   1.000
_cell.length_c   1.000
_cell.angle_alpha   90.00
_cell.angle_beta   90.00
_cell.angle_gamma   90.00
#
_symmetry.space_group_name_H-M   'P 1'
#
loop_
_entity.id
_entity.type
_entity.pdbx_description
1 polymer ?
#
loop_
_entity_poly.entity_id
_entity_poly.type
_entity_poly.pdbx_seq_one_letter_code
_entity_poly.pdbx_strand_id
1 'polypeptide(L)'
;MLSSPSWARLSWETELTMAAVFLTMIAFVIFTLPSAYSPYAEQRISLDDFTEEDHDDPDSGYRHVRRSNSDSTKANPTTSVVVFVLGDIGRSPRMQYHALSIAKYGGRVDLVGYTDTEVLPEIKKHKLINVVPLSPLPASLRTDKKAAFLLVAPLKVLYQMWTIYRALGFRVYPRRFMLVQNPPSVPTLLIAQIVCFIRNTRLICDWHNLGHTILALKLGQRHALIKASKAYEKSIAPYMYKNITVSHAMTRLLNQEYGIEAHALHDRPAKQFRPLDAQQKSTILNKLTQTQTHAKQFISGKRRLVVSSTSWTADEDFSILLDALVVYSATVEMSPSLPKLTVIITGKGPLRKYYLDKIAKFAQSKKLGNVEIHTAWLSMEDYALLLGAADLGVSLHTSSSGVDLPMKVVDMFGAGLPVAGWDKFEAWPELVQEGVNGRGFQSAEGLERLFEELFKQNGAALAKLKEGAMKESSRRWEDEWPKVANLFGIKLEQPRQVEA
;
A
#
# COMPACT_ATOMS: atom_id res chain seq x y z
N MET A 1 12.62 67.59 34.96
CA MET A 1 12.11 66.21 35.00
C MET A 1 11.13 66.04 33.84
N LEU A 2 11.60 65.52 32.71
CA LEU A 2 10.75 65.26 31.54
C LEU A 2 9.98 63.96 31.78
N SER A 3 8.67 64.04 31.93
CA SER A 3 7.77 62.89 32.00
C SER A 3 7.78 62.17 30.65
N SER A 4 8.29 60.94 30.64
CA SER A 4 8.13 60.03 29.51
C SER A 4 6.64 59.94 29.13
N PRO A 5 6.25 60.09 27.86
CA PRO A 5 4.84 60.04 27.46
C PRO A 5 4.17 58.74 27.93
N SER A 6 2.94 58.81 28.43
CA SER A 6 2.19 57.63 28.93
C SER A 6 2.08 56.52 27.89
N TRP A 7 2.05 56.86 26.60
CA TRP A 7 2.04 55.90 25.49
C TRP A 7 3.35 55.10 25.37
N ALA A 8 4.50 55.68 25.73
CA ALA A 8 5.80 55.02 25.70
C ALA A 8 5.91 53.98 26.84
N ARG A 9 5.29 54.24 28.00
CA ARG A 9 5.19 53.25 29.09
C ARG A 9 4.21 52.13 28.75
N LEU A 10 3.05 52.47 28.20
CA LEU A 10 2.04 51.47 27.81
C LEU A 10 2.56 50.53 26.71
N SER A 11 3.26 51.08 25.71
CA SER A 11 3.91 50.27 24.66
C SER A 11 5.01 49.37 25.23
N TRP A 12 5.87 49.90 26.10
CA TRP A 12 6.89 49.09 26.77
C TRP A 12 6.29 47.96 27.63
N GLU A 13 5.25 48.24 28.41
CA GLU A 13 4.57 47.23 29.23
C GLU A 13 3.88 46.15 28.39
N THR A 14 3.27 46.54 27.27
CA THR A 14 2.65 45.57 26.36
C THR A 14 3.69 44.73 25.64
N GLU A 15 4.78 45.31 25.14
CA GLU A 15 5.90 44.56 24.54
C GLU A 15 6.53 43.60 25.54
N LEU A 16 6.81 44.05 26.77
CA LEU A 16 7.38 43.22 27.83
C LEU A 16 6.44 42.07 28.22
N THR A 17 5.13 42.34 28.32
CA THR A 17 4.13 41.31 28.62
C THR A 17 4.04 40.29 27.49
N MET A 18 4.03 40.74 26.23
CA MET A 18 4.04 39.83 25.08
C MET A 18 5.32 38.99 25.04
N ALA A 19 6.48 39.58 25.31
CA ALA A 19 7.75 38.86 25.39
C ALA A 19 7.75 37.82 26.52
N ALA A 20 7.25 38.18 27.70
CA ALA A 20 7.14 37.25 28.83
C ALA A 20 6.18 36.10 28.54
N VAL A 21 5.02 36.36 27.94
CA VAL A 21 4.07 35.33 27.51
C VAL A 21 4.70 34.42 26.45
N PHE A 22 5.37 34.99 25.46
CA PHE A 22 6.05 34.24 24.41
C PHE A 22 7.15 33.33 24.97
N LEU A 23 8.01 33.86 25.84
CA LEU A 23 9.06 33.09 26.51
C LEU A 23 8.49 32.00 27.43
N THR A 24 7.41 32.29 28.16
CA THR A 24 6.73 31.30 29.01
C THR A 24 6.12 30.17 28.17
N MET A 25 5.51 30.51 27.03
CA MET A 25 5.02 29.51 26.08
C MET A 25 6.15 28.67 25.50
N ILE A 26 7.26 29.28 25.10
CA ILE A 26 8.45 28.55 24.63
C ILE A 26 8.98 27.62 25.72
N ALA A 27 9.13 28.11 26.96
CA ALA A 27 9.60 27.31 28.07
C ALA A 27 8.65 26.13 28.33
N PHE A 28 7.34 26.37 28.37
CA PHE A 28 6.34 25.31 28.52
C PHE A 28 6.44 24.28 27.38
N VAL A 29 6.60 24.73 26.13
CA VAL A 29 6.82 23.83 24.99
C VAL A 29 8.07 22.99 25.19
N ILE A 30 9.20 23.60 25.57
CA ILE A 30 10.48 22.91 25.81
C ILE A 30 10.35 21.86 26.92
N PHE A 31 9.73 22.21 28.06
CA PHE A 31 9.55 21.30 29.19
C PHE A 31 8.51 20.20 28.94
N THR A 32 7.64 20.39 27.96
CA THR A 32 6.63 19.39 27.56
C THR A 32 7.03 18.63 26.29
N LEU A 33 8.27 18.79 25.81
CA LEU A 33 8.74 18.05 24.64
C LEU A 33 8.73 16.54 24.92
N PRO A 34 8.38 15.72 23.92
CA PRO A 34 8.59 14.28 23.94
C PRO A 34 9.99 13.89 24.41
N SER A 35 10.08 12.79 25.17
CA SER A 35 11.38 12.25 25.59
C SER A 35 12.22 11.81 24.40
N ALA A 36 13.53 12.00 24.50
CA ALA A 36 14.49 11.56 23.49
C ALA A 36 14.78 10.06 23.58
N TYR A 37 15.05 9.45 22.42
CA TYR A 37 15.55 8.09 22.31
C TYR A 37 16.95 7.99 22.93
N SER A 38 17.10 6.97 23.77
CA SER A 38 18.37 6.56 24.35
C SER A 38 18.50 5.03 24.21
N PRO A 39 19.58 4.52 23.59
CA PRO A 39 19.82 3.07 23.50
C PRO A 39 19.84 2.36 24.86
N TYR A 40 20.19 3.06 25.94
CA TYR A 40 20.24 2.51 27.30
C TYR A 40 18.87 2.45 27.98
N ALA A 41 17.92 3.29 27.54
CA ALA A 41 16.55 3.32 28.05
C ALA A 41 15.60 2.43 27.24
N GLU A 42 16.14 1.68 26.26
CA GLU A 42 15.34 0.80 25.42
C GLU A 42 14.73 -0.32 26.27
N GLN A 43 13.39 -0.41 26.25
CA GLN A 43 12.65 -1.31 27.10
C GLN A 43 12.99 -2.76 26.75
N ARG A 44 13.73 -3.45 27.64
CA ARG A 44 14.08 -4.86 27.47
C ARG A 44 12.83 -5.73 27.39
N ILE A 45 12.90 -6.83 26.67
CA ILE A 45 11.80 -7.78 26.52
C ILE A 45 11.89 -8.76 27.68
N SER A 46 10.86 -8.86 28.52
CA SER A 46 10.79 -9.90 29.54
C SER A 46 10.45 -11.21 28.86
N LEU A 47 11.21 -12.27 29.13
CA LEU A 47 10.85 -13.61 28.67
C LEU A 47 9.58 -14.11 29.37
N ASP A 48 9.29 -13.60 30.56
CA ASP A 48 8.07 -13.90 31.32
C ASP A 48 6.79 -13.30 30.69
N ASP A 49 6.92 -12.39 29.72
CA ASP A 49 5.76 -11.85 28.98
C ASP A 49 5.21 -12.85 27.94
N PHE A 50 5.92 -13.96 27.71
CA PHE A 50 5.53 -15.04 26.81
C PHE A 50 4.91 -16.19 27.60
N THR A 51 3.77 -16.69 27.14
CA THR A 51 3.12 -17.88 27.72
C THR A 51 3.81 -19.16 27.24
N GLU A 52 3.50 -20.30 27.86
CA GLU A 52 3.98 -21.60 27.36
C GLU A 52 3.51 -21.89 25.93
N GLU A 53 2.30 -21.45 25.55
CA GLU A 53 1.81 -21.56 24.17
C GLU A 53 2.65 -20.71 23.19
N ASP A 54 3.14 -19.55 23.64
CA ASP A 54 4.00 -18.68 22.84
C ASP A 54 5.37 -19.33 22.56
N HIS A 55 5.81 -20.31 23.37
CA HIS A 55 7.10 -20.99 23.16
C HIS A 55 7.11 -21.82 21.87
N ASP A 56 5.97 -22.44 21.54
CA ASP A 56 5.82 -23.30 20.38
C ASP A 56 5.29 -22.53 19.15
N ASP A 57 4.58 -21.42 19.34
CA ASP A 57 4.05 -20.60 18.23
C ASP A 57 5.20 -19.92 17.44
N PRO A 58 5.39 -20.18 16.13
CA PRO A 58 6.35 -19.47 15.28
C PRO A 58 6.17 -17.96 15.22
N ASP A 59 4.94 -17.47 15.40
CA ASP A 59 4.56 -16.08 15.19
C ASP A 59 4.55 -15.27 16.50
N SER A 60 4.81 -15.89 17.65
CA SER A 60 4.87 -15.19 18.95
C SER A 60 6.08 -14.22 19.04
N GLY A 61 7.17 -14.57 18.36
CA GLY A 61 8.48 -13.92 18.45
C GLY A 61 9.42 -14.54 19.49
N TYR A 62 8.97 -15.46 20.34
CA TYR A 62 9.74 -16.02 21.46
C TYR A 62 11.09 -16.62 21.03
N ARG A 63 11.08 -17.47 19.99
CA ARG A 63 12.28 -18.15 19.48
C ARG A 63 13.38 -17.18 19.05
N HIS A 64 13.03 -16.00 18.55
CA HIS A 64 14.00 -15.00 18.09
C HIS A 64 14.63 -14.26 19.28
N VAL A 65 13.81 -13.94 20.28
CA VAL A 65 14.23 -13.29 21.53
C VAL A 65 15.14 -14.21 22.34
N ARG A 66 14.84 -15.52 22.39
CA ARG A 66 15.67 -16.52 23.08
C ARG A 66 16.99 -16.80 22.37
N ARG A 67 17.01 -16.84 21.03
CA ARG A 67 18.24 -17.07 20.26
C ARG A 67 19.26 -15.93 20.39
N SER A 68 18.81 -14.70 20.60
CA SER A 68 19.70 -13.53 20.69
C SER A 68 20.39 -13.38 22.05
N ASN A 69 19.97 -14.11 23.09
CA ASN A 69 20.54 -13.95 24.43
C ASN A 69 20.62 -15.30 25.16
N SER A 70 21.84 -15.76 25.47
CA SER A 70 22.06 -17.10 26.02
C SER A 70 21.74 -17.25 27.51
N ASP A 71 21.69 -16.16 28.30
CA ASP A 71 21.69 -16.26 29.77
C ASP A 71 20.95 -15.13 30.53
N SER A 72 19.75 -14.73 30.09
CA SER A 72 18.98 -13.74 30.88
C SER A 72 17.48 -13.85 30.70
N THR A 73 16.74 -13.57 31.78
CA THR A 73 15.27 -13.36 31.79
C THR A 73 14.81 -12.20 30.92
N LYS A 74 15.74 -11.38 30.39
CA LYS A 74 15.45 -10.19 29.58
C LYS A 74 16.34 -10.10 28.34
N ALA A 75 15.76 -10.04 27.15
CA ALA A 75 16.53 -9.84 25.92
C ALA A 75 16.56 -8.39 25.46
N ASN A 76 17.69 -7.97 24.88
CA ASN A 76 17.78 -6.71 24.13
C ASN A 76 17.23 -6.93 22.72
N PRO A 77 16.32 -6.06 22.23
CA PRO A 77 15.89 -6.14 20.85
C PRO A 77 17.07 -5.83 19.91
N THR A 78 17.08 -6.43 18.73
CA THR A 78 18.12 -6.18 17.70
C THR A 78 18.01 -4.76 17.14
N THR A 79 16.80 -4.22 17.11
CA THR A 79 16.47 -2.84 16.71
C THR A 79 15.11 -2.44 17.27
N SER A 80 14.77 -1.15 17.18
CA SER A 80 13.40 -0.69 17.42
C SER A 80 12.94 0.34 16.42
N VAL A 81 11.68 0.21 16.01
CA VAL A 81 11.10 0.97 14.91
C VAL A 81 9.67 1.39 15.23
N VAL A 82 9.35 2.67 15.04
CA VAL A 82 7.95 3.10 14.91
C VAL A 82 7.56 2.97 13.44
N VAL A 83 6.57 2.14 13.12
CA VAL A 83 6.04 2.00 11.75
C VAL A 83 4.75 2.82 11.67
N PHE A 84 4.77 3.92 10.93
CA PHE A 84 3.70 4.91 10.91
C PHE A 84 3.04 5.05 9.54
N VAL A 85 1.71 4.96 9.51
CA VAL A 85 0.89 5.23 8.34
C VAL A 85 -0.25 6.18 8.72
N LEU A 86 -0.43 7.27 7.95
CA LEU A 86 -1.62 8.11 8.08
C LEU A 86 -2.78 7.49 7.26
N GLY A 87 -3.25 6.34 7.73
CA GLY A 87 -4.25 5.51 7.06
C GLY A 87 -4.68 4.33 7.93
N ASP A 88 -5.64 3.56 7.45
CA ASP A 88 -6.10 2.33 8.12
C ASP A 88 -5.04 1.23 7.99
N ILE A 89 -4.54 0.74 9.13
CA ILE A 89 -3.47 -0.25 9.20
C ILE A 89 -3.91 -1.54 8.51
N GLY A 90 -5.14 -2.00 8.76
CA GLY A 90 -5.67 -3.24 8.19
C GLY A 90 -5.73 -3.22 6.66
N ARG A 91 -5.71 -2.02 6.05
CA ARG A 91 -5.70 -1.81 4.58
C ARG A 91 -4.33 -1.40 4.03
N SER A 92 -3.29 -1.47 4.87
CA SER A 92 -1.92 -1.09 4.52
C SER A 92 -1.00 -2.33 4.63
N PRO A 93 -1.15 -3.34 3.75
CA PRO A 93 -0.46 -4.63 3.88
C PRO A 93 1.06 -4.48 3.90
N ARG A 94 1.64 -3.60 3.07
CA ARG A 94 3.09 -3.36 3.07
C ARG A 94 3.62 -2.90 4.43
N MET A 95 2.91 -1.99 5.11
CA MET A 95 3.31 -1.52 6.44
C MET A 95 3.19 -2.62 7.50
N GLN A 96 2.16 -3.46 7.38
CA GLN A 96 2.02 -4.67 8.19
C GLN A 96 3.17 -5.65 7.95
N TYR A 97 3.61 -5.83 6.69
CA TYR A 97 4.72 -6.70 6.35
C TYR A 97 6.07 -6.15 6.81
N HIS A 98 6.30 -4.83 6.76
CA HIS A 98 7.45 -4.20 7.40
C HIS A 98 7.48 -4.49 8.90
N ALA A 99 6.36 -4.28 9.60
CA ALA A 99 6.25 -4.53 11.03
C ALA A 99 6.57 -6.00 11.37
N LEU A 100 5.95 -6.95 10.66
CA LEU A 100 6.22 -8.38 10.84
C LEU A 100 7.66 -8.75 10.53
N SER A 101 8.25 -8.21 9.47
CA SER A 101 9.62 -8.54 9.09
C SER A 101 10.62 -8.01 10.11
N ILE A 102 10.46 -6.76 10.57
CA ILE A 102 11.31 -6.19 11.63
C ILE A 102 11.20 -7.04 12.91
N ALA A 103 9.97 -7.42 13.28
CA ALA A 103 9.71 -8.20 14.48
C ALA A 103 10.29 -9.63 14.38
N LYS A 104 10.21 -10.26 13.20
CA LYS A 104 10.79 -11.57 12.91
C LYS A 104 12.32 -11.58 13.08
N TYR A 105 13.01 -10.47 12.84
CA TYR A 105 14.44 -10.35 13.11
C TYR A 105 14.75 -9.85 14.53
N GLY A 106 13.81 -9.97 15.46
CA GLY A 106 14.00 -9.62 16.89
C GLY A 106 13.88 -8.13 17.19
N GLY A 107 13.34 -7.33 16.26
CA GLY A 107 13.11 -5.91 16.46
C GLY A 107 11.80 -5.62 17.20
N ARG A 108 11.76 -4.57 18.02
CA ARG A 108 10.50 -4.06 18.59
C ARG A 108 9.82 -3.09 17.63
N VAL A 109 8.50 -3.21 17.49
CA VAL A 109 7.72 -2.37 16.59
C VAL A 109 6.54 -1.72 17.31
N ASP A 110 6.41 -0.39 17.17
CA ASP A 110 5.14 0.30 17.43
C ASP A 110 4.47 0.61 16.08
N LEU A 111 3.36 -0.05 15.76
CA LEU A 111 2.61 0.12 14.52
C LEU A 111 1.49 1.14 14.71
N VAL A 112 1.64 2.33 14.13
CA VAL A 112 0.81 3.51 14.37
C VAL A 112 -0.03 3.84 13.13
N GLY A 113 -1.34 3.98 13.32
CA GLY A 113 -2.30 4.27 12.24
C GLY A 113 -3.74 4.19 12.71
N TYR A 114 -4.71 4.34 11.81
CA TYR A 114 -6.11 4.07 12.12
C TYR A 114 -6.35 2.54 12.20
N THR A 115 -7.28 2.11 13.05
CA THR A 115 -7.59 0.69 13.29
C THR A 115 -9.04 0.39 12.94
N ASP A 116 -9.50 0.90 11.79
CA ASP A 116 -10.88 0.72 11.33
C ASP A 116 -11.13 -0.71 10.82
N THR A 117 -10.08 -1.34 10.27
CA THR A 117 -10.10 -2.73 9.82
C THR A 117 -9.14 -3.58 10.65
N GLU A 118 -9.43 -4.86 10.79
CA GLU A 118 -8.54 -5.79 11.49
C GLU A 118 -7.17 -5.90 10.80
N VAL A 119 -6.12 -5.95 11.62
CA VAL A 119 -4.76 -6.28 11.19
C VAL A 119 -4.59 -7.78 10.99
N LEU A 120 -3.52 -8.17 10.30
CA LEU A 120 -3.14 -9.56 10.08
C LEU A 120 -3.11 -10.35 11.41
N PRO A 121 -3.61 -11.60 11.45
CA PRO A 121 -3.59 -12.42 12.66
C PRO A 121 -2.20 -12.53 13.29
N GLU A 122 -1.15 -12.61 12.47
CA GLU A 122 0.24 -12.67 12.88
C GLU A 122 0.66 -11.42 13.68
N ILE A 123 0.16 -10.23 13.32
CA ILE A 123 0.45 -9.00 14.06
C ILE A 123 -0.22 -9.01 15.43
N LYS A 124 -1.46 -9.52 15.53
CA LYS A 124 -2.17 -9.59 16.81
C LYS A 124 -1.47 -10.52 17.81
N LYS A 125 -0.84 -11.58 17.31
CA LYS A 125 -0.13 -12.59 18.11
C LYS A 125 1.30 -12.17 18.50
N HIS A 126 1.99 -11.44 17.64
CA HIS A 126 3.41 -11.16 17.80
C HIS A 126 3.69 -10.18 18.96
N LYS A 127 4.31 -10.65 20.04
CA LYS A 127 4.53 -9.86 21.28
C LYS A 127 5.49 -8.68 21.11
N LEU A 128 6.33 -8.69 20.07
CA LEU A 128 7.22 -7.56 19.74
C LEU A 128 6.54 -6.43 18.95
N ILE A 129 5.27 -6.61 18.54
CA ILE A 129 4.51 -5.61 17.81
C ILE A 129 3.42 -5.04 18.71
N ASN A 130 3.45 -3.74 18.92
CA ASN A 130 2.44 -3.01 19.65
C ASN A 130 1.65 -2.12 18.68
N VAL A 131 0.33 -2.29 18.61
CA VAL A 131 -0.54 -1.49 17.73
C VAL A 131 -1.04 -0.27 18.47
N VAL A 132 -0.74 0.93 17.95
CA VAL A 132 -1.09 2.20 18.58
C VAL A 132 -2.07 2.99 17.70
N PRO A 133 -3.35 3.10 18.09
CA PRO A 133 -4.37 3.70 17.24
C PRO A 133 -4.26 5.23 17.19
N LEU A 134 -4.37 5.83 16.01
CA LEU A 134 -4.56 7.26 15.83
C LEU A 134 -5.99 7.67 16.20
N SER A 135 -6.14 8.85 16.80
CA SER A 135 -7.46 9.41 17.07
C SER A 135 -8.15 9.81 15.75
N PRO A 136 -9.37 9.29 15.47
CA PRO A 136 -10.08 9.63 14.25
C PRO A 136 -10.55 11.08 14.25
N LEU A 137 -10.80 11.63 13.07
CA LEU A 137 -11.38 12.98 12.94
C LEU A 137 -12.78 13.02 13.60
N PRO A 138 -13.07 13.99 14.49
CA PRO A 138 -14.38 14.18 15.10
C PRO A 138 -15.46 14.32 14.04
N ALA A 139 -16.67 13.83 14.35
CA ALA A 139 -17.80 13.90 13.43
C ALA A 139 -18.14 15.34 13.01
N SER A 140 -17.95 16.32 13.90
CA SER A 140 -18.17 17.75 13.64
C SER A 140 -17.26 18.35 12.56
N LEU A 141 -16.09 17.75 12.31
CA LEU A 141 -15.15 18.17 11.26
C LEU A 141 -15.29 17.35 9.96
N ARG A 142 -16.31 16.50 9.86
CA ARG A 142 -16.65 15.78 8.63
C ARG A 142 -17.73 16.57 7.90
N THR A 143 -17.44 17.05 6.70
CA THR A 143 -18.42 17.79 5.88
C THR A 143 -18.37 17.35 4.43
N ASP A 144 -19.55 17.13 3.85
CA ASP A 144 -19.73 16.80 2.43
C ASP A 144 -20.07 18.06 1.60
N LYS A 145 -20.25 19.22 2.25
CA LYS A 145 -20.62 20.47 1.57
C LYS A 145 -19.37 21.18 1.05
N LYS A 146 -19.31 21.46 -0.26
CA LYS A 146 -18.17 22.12 -0.93
C LYS A 146 -17.78 23.47 -0.31
N ALA A 147 -18.74 24.28 0.13
CA ALA A 147 -18.47 25.59 0.75
C ALA A 147 -17.86 25.44 2.16
N ALA A 148 -18.38 24.50 2.95
CA ALA A 148 -17.83 24.19 4.28
C ALA A 148 -16.44 23.55 4.18
N PHE A 149 -16.15 22.82 3.09
CA PHE A 149 -14.84 22.21 2.85
C PHE A 149 -13.69 23.22 2.88
N LEU A 150 -13.87 24.45 2.39
CA LEU A 150 -12.81 25.48 2.40
C LEU A 150 -12.42 25.93 3.82
N LEU A 151 -13.39 25.98 4.74
CA LEU A 151 -13.14 26.34 6.14
C LEU A 151 -12.71 25.13 6.97
N VAL A 152 -13.29 23.96 6.70
CA VAL A 152 -13.06 22.73 7.46
C VAL A 152 -11.73 22.07 7.06
N ALA A 153 -11.26 22.19 5.81
CA ALA A 153 -10.03 21.53 5.39
C ALA A 153 -8.79 21.99 6.17
N PRO A 154 -8.54 23.29 6.39
CA PRO A 154 -7.44 23.74 7.27
C PRO A 154 -7.57 23.23 8.71
N LEU A 155 -8.77 23.32 9.30
CA LEU A 155 -9.03 22.84 10.66
C LEU A 155 -8.81 21.32 10.78
N LYS A 156 -9.21 20.57 9.76
CA LYS A 156 -8.95 19.12 9.66
C LYS A 156 -7.45 18.84 9.62
N VAL A 157 -6.68 19.57 8.81
CA VAL A 157 -5.23 19.40 8.74
C VAL A 157 -4.57 19.71 10.08
N LEU A 158 -4.96 20.81 10.75
CA LEU A 158 -4.45 21.16 12.08
C LEU A 158 -4.78 20.09 13.13
N TYR A 159 -6.01 19.57 13.12
CA TYR A 159 -6.40 18.47 13.99
C TYR A 159 -5.57 17.21 13.71
N GLN A 160 -5.35 16.87 12.44
CA GLN A 160 -4.50 15.73 12.06
C GLN A 160 -3.04 15.94 12.48
N MET A 161 -2.49 17.15 12.33
CA MET A 161 -1.14 17.48 12.83
C MET A 161 -1.04 17.22 14.33
N TRP A 162 -2.03 17.67 15.11
CA TRP A 162 -2.09 17.46 16.54
C TRP A 162 -2.21 15.98 16.93
N THR A 163 -3.09 15.21 16.28
CA THR A 163 -3.25 13.79 16.63
C THR A 163 -2.04 12.96 16.28
N ILE A 164 -1.37 13.24 15.15
CA ILE A 164 -0.11 12.61 14.77
C ILE A 164 0.98 12.97 15.78
N TYR A 165 1.15 14.26 16.11
CA TYR A 165 2.14 14.72 17.07
C TYR A 165 1.91 14.07 18.45
N ARG A 166 0.66 14.02 18.92
CA ARG A 166 0.32 13.36 20.19
C ARG A 166 0.63 11.87 20.18
N ALA A 167 0.30 11.17 19.09
CA ALA A 167 0.53 9.74 18.97
C ALA A 167 2.04 9.43 18.94
N LEU A 168 2.77 10.04 18.00
CA LEU A 168 4.20 9.79 17.81
C LEU A 168 5.06 10.38 18.93
N GLY A 169 4.62 11.46 19.57
CA GLY A 169 5.36 12.18 20.61
C GLY A 169 5.07 11.71 22.03
N PHE A 170 3.93 11.09 22.32
CA PHE A 170 3.57 10.73 23.70
C PHE A 170 2.92 9.36 23.90
N ARG A 171 2.40 8.72 22.84
CA ARG A 171 1.74 7.41 22.96
C ARG A 171 2.62 6.24 22.57
N VAL A 172 3.71 6.51 21.86
CA VAL A 172 4.75 5.51 21.54
C VAL A 172 6.01 5.82 22.31
N TYR A 173 6.75 4.78 22.70
CA TYR A 173 8.09 4.95 23.24
C TYR A 173 9.03 5.51 22.15
N PRO A 174 10.00 6.37 22.50
CA PRO A 174 11.03 6.76 21.54
C PRO A 174 11.79 5.52 21.06
N ARG A 175 11.88 5.34 19.74
CA ARG A 175 12.59 4.21 19.11
C ARG A 175 13.76 4.71 18.29
N ARG A 176 14.66 3.80 17.93
CA ARG A 176 15.85 4.12 17.11
C ARG A 176 15.50 4.64 15.73
N PHE A 177 14.51 4.02 15.09
CA PHE A 177 14.04 4.39 13.76
C PHE A 177 12.54 4.71 13.76
N MET A 178 12.12 5.51 12.79
CA MET A 178 10.71 5.67 12.42
C MET A 178 10.59 5.42 10.92
N LEU A 179 9.76 4.45 10.52
CA LEU A 179 9.39 4.22 9.13
C LEU A 179 8.05 4.90 8.86
N VAL A 180 7.98 5.79 7.86
CA VAL A 180 6.74 6.48 7.48
C VAL A 180 6.33 6.16 6.05
N GLN A 181 5.06 5.83 5.86
CA GLN A 181 4.48 5.68 4.52
C GLN A 181 4.19 7.05 3.89
N ASN A 182 4.68 7.28 2.68
CA ASN A 182 4.29 8.41 1.83
C ASN A 182 3.64 7.91 0.54
N PRO A 183 2.50 8.48 0.10
CA PRO A 183 1.69 9.58 0.70
C PRO A 183 0.70 9.11 1.80
N PRO A 184 0.01 10.04 2.50
CA PRO A 184 -0.01 11.50 2.29
C PRO A 184 1.23 12.20 2.86
N SER A 185 1.78 13.17 2.13
CA SER A 185 2.98 13.91 2.54
C SER A 185 2.70 15.01 3.57
N VAL A 186 1.54 15.66 3.44
CA VAL A 186 1.03 16.68 4.36
C VAL A 186 -0.16 16.08 5.12
N PRO A 187 -0.20 16.17 6.46
CA PRO A 187 0.82 16.72 7.36
C PRO A 187 1.93 15.72 7.76
N THR A 188 1.86 14.48 7.30
CA THR A 188 2.62 13.33 7.80
C THR A 188 4.13 13.54 7.87
N LEU A 189 4.78 13.90 6.77
CA LEU A 189 6.25 13.99 6.71
C LEU A 189 6.79 15.11 7.61
N LEU A 190 6.12 16.26 7.62
CA LEU A 190 6.48 17.39 8.48
C LEU A 190 6.47 17.00 9.96
N ILE A 191 5.36 16.40 10.42
CA ILE A 191 5.25 16.03 11.84
C ILE A 191 6.18 14.88 12.19
N ALA A 192 6.32 13.87 11.32
CA ALA A 192 7.25 12.78 11.53
C ALA A 192 8.69 13.29 11.67
N GLN A 193 9.10 14.25 10.85
CA GLN A 193 10.43 14.84 10.90
C GLN A 193 10.65 15.68 12.16
N ILE A 194 9.69 16.52 12.54
CA ILE A 194 9.76 17.30 13.80
C ILE A 194 9.89 16.35 15.00
N VAL A 195 9.05 15.31 15.07
CA VAL A 195 9.10 14.34 16.18
C VAL A 195 10.42 13.58 16.17
N CYS A 196 10.92 13.16 15.00
CA CYS A 196 12.20 12.47 14.88
C CYS A 196 13.38 13.35 15.33
N PHE A 197 13.36 14.63 14.98
CA PHE A 197 14.36 15.60 15.44
C PHE A 197 14.34 15.73 16.96
N ILE A 198 13.17 15.99 17.56
CA ILE A 198 13.02 16.11 19.03
C ILE A 198 13.47 14.83 19.73
N ARG A 199 13.10 13.66 19.17
CA ARG A 199 13.36 12.37 19.80
C ARG A 199 14.74 11.80 19.49
N ASN A 200 15.59 12.45 18.69
CA ASN A 200 16.82 11.84 18.17
C ASN A 200 16.57 10.45 17.53
N THR A 201 15.44 10.32 16.83
CA THR A 201 15.04 9.12 16.08
C THR A 201 15.40 9.30 14.61
N ARG A 202 15.87 8.24 13.93
CA ARG A 202 16.22 8.30 12.51
C ARG A 202 15.00 8.02 11.63
N LEU A 203 14.58 9.00 10.84
CA LEU A 203 13.40 8.91 9.98
C LEU A 203 13.71 8.22 8.64
N ILE A 204 13.00 7.15 8.33
CA ILE A 204 13.04 6.40 7.08
C ILE A 204 11.70 6.62 6.37
N CYS A 205 11.72 7.04 5.12
CA CYS A 205 10.49 7.22 4.33
C CYS A 205 10.32 6.09 3.31
N ASP A 206 9.15 5.46 3.29
CA ASP A 206 8.73 4.50 2.27
C ASP A 206 7.80 5.19 1.27
N TRP A 207 8.31 5.37 0.05
CA TRP A 207 7.66 6.09 -1.04
C TRP A 207 6.86 5.11 -1.92
N HIS A 208 5.54 5.25 -1.88
CA HIS A 208 4.60 4.49 -2.70
C HIS A 208 4.10 5.25 -3.92
N ASN A 209 4.05 6.57 -3.78
CA ASN A 209 3.61 7.50 -4.80
C ASN A 209 4.09 8.90 -4.41
N LEU A 210 3.79 9.89 -5.25
CA LEU A 210 4.10 11.28 -4.97
C LEU A 210 2.80 11.99 -4.54
N GLY A 211 2.84 12.69 -3.40
CA GLY A 211 1.65 13.35 -2.86
C GLY A 211 1.06 14.37 -3.83
N HIS A 212 1.92 15.14 -4.50
CA HIS A 212 1.49 16.13 -5.48
C HIS A 212 0.83 15.52 -6.73
N THR A 213 1.22 14.32 -7.18
CA THR A 213 0.60 13.68 -8.36
C THR A 213 -0.79 13.13 -8.03
N ILE A 214 -0.97 12.56 -6.84
CA ILE A 214 -2.31 12.17 -6.34
C ILE A 214 -3.21 13.40 -6.21
N LEU A 215 -2.69 14.52 -5.69
CA LEU A 215 -3.45 15.76 -5.58
C LEU A 215 -3.83 16.31 -6.96
N ALA A 216 -2.96 16.15 -7.97
CA ALA A 216 -3.20 16.60 -9.34
C ALA A 216 -4.37 15.88 -10.01
N LEU A 217 -4.71 14.64 -9.60
CA LEU A 217 -5.92 13.95 -10.08
C LEU A 217 -7.21 14.69 -9.71
N LYS A 218 -7.20 15.47 -8.61
CA LYS A 218 -8.38 16.21 -8.14
C LYS A 218 -8.41 17.66 -8.63
N LEU A 219 -7.26 18.34 -8.65
CA LEU A 219 -7.16 19.77 -8.93
C LEU A 219 -6.66 20.09 -10.35
N GLY A 220 -6.13 19.10 -11.06
CA GLY A 220 -5.48 19.26 -12.35
C GLY A 220 -3.99 19.65 -12.22
N GLN A 221 -3.20 19.20 -13.19
CA GLN A 221 -1.73 19.35 -13.20
C GLN A 221 -1.23 20.80 -13.20
N ARG A 222 -2.04 21.74 -13.72
CA ARG A 222 -1.65 23.16 -13.84
C ARG A 222 -1.91 23.99 -12.58
N HIS A 223 -2.53 23.40 -11.55
CA HIS A 223 -2.97 24.14 -10.36
C HIS A 223 -1.78 24.53 -9.46
N ALA A 224 -1.77 25.76 -8.93
CA ALA A 224 -0.65 26.31 -8.16
C ALA A 224 -0.30 25.48 -6.90
N LEU A 225 -1.33 24.93 -6.22
CA LEU A 225 -1.14 24.03 -5.08
C LEU A 225 -0.34 22.76 -5.43
N ILE A 226 -0.39 22.27 -6.68
CA ILE A 226 0.43 21.11 -7.10
C ILE A 226 1.90 21.49 -7.13
N LYS A 227 2.24 22.66 -7.67
CA LYS A 227 3.62 23.18 -7.67
C LYS A 227 4.14 23.38 -6.24
N ALA A 228 3.31 23.95 -5.36
CA ALA A 228 3.64 24.12 -3.96
C ALA A 228 3.84 22.77 -3.24
N SER A 229 2.95 21.79 -3.45
CA SER A 229 3.07 20.44 -2.90
C SER A 229 4.33 19.72 -3.40
N LYS A 230 4.66 19.84 -4.69
CA LYS A 230 5.89 19.27 -5.27
C LYS A 230 7.13 19.91 -4.66
N ALA A 231 7.15 21.23 -4.53
CA ALA A 231 8.26 21.95 -3.90
C ALA A 231 8.44 21.55 -2.43
N TYR A 232 7.34 21.38 -1.69
CA TYR A 232 7.37 20.89 -0.31
C TYR A 232 7.92 19.46 -0.21
N GLU A 233 7.44 18.51 -1.03
CA GLU A 233 7.95 17.14 -1.00
C GLU A 233 9.44 17.10 -1.36
N LYS A 234 9.87 17.92 -2.34
CA LYS A 234 11.28 18.01 -2.73
C LYS A 234 12.15 18.67 -1.67
N SER A 235 11.65 19.66 -0.94
CA SER A 235 12.42 20.31 0.11
C SER A 235 12.55 19.47 1.37
N ILE A 236 11.55 18.63 1.68
CA ILE A 236 11.54 17.82 2.90
C ILE A 236 12.30 16.50 2.76
N ALA A 237 12.33 15.90 1.56
CA ALA A 237 12.92 14.59 1.33
C ALA A 237 14.43 14.46 1.68
N PRO A 238 15.30 15.47 1.43
CA PRO A 238 16.72 15.37 1.74
C PRO A 238 17.06 15.23 3.23
N TYR A 239 16.11 15.56 4.11
CA TYR A 239 16.30 15.45 5.55
C TYR A 239 15.93 14.07 6.12
N MET A 240 15.43 13.15 5.28
CA MET A 240 15.19 11.77 5.67
C MET A 240 16.54 11.04 5.84
N TYR A 241 16.65 10.20 6.87
CA TYR A 241 17.86 9.41 7.09
C TYR A 241 18.09 8.40 5.95
N LYS A 242 17.03 7.69 5.54
CA LYS A 242 17.03 6.76 4.41
C LYS A 242 15.67 6.74 3.72
N ASN A 243 15.65 6.30 2.45
CA ASN A 243 14.44 6.22 1.64
C ASN A 243 14.30 4.82 1.02
N ILE A 244 13.08 4.30 1.05
CA ILE A 244 12.66 3.07 0.39
C ILE A 244 11.64 3.46 -0.68
N THR A 245 11.64 2.82 -1.84
CA THR A 245 10.67 3.08 -2.92
C THR A 245 10.01 1.79 -3.38
N VAL A 246 8.77 1.86 -3.83
CA VAL A 246 8.05 0.69 -4.38
C VAL A 246 8.64 0.17 -5.69
N SER A 247 9.39 0.98 -6.43
CA SER A 247 9.95 0.62 -7.74
C SER A 247 11.35 1.22 -7.95
N HIS A 248 12.08 0.67 -8.91
CA HIS A 248 13.34 1.23 -9.40
C HIS A 248 13.12 2.52 -10.19
N ALA A 249 12.02 2.65 -10.94
CA ALA A 249 11.64 3.88 -11.63
C ALA A 249 11.49 5.03 -10.62
N MET A 250 10.83 4.77 -9.49
CA MET A 250 10.70 5.76 -8.43
C MET A 250 12.04 6.05 -7.75
N THR A 251 12.90 5.04 -7.55
CA THR A 251 14.28 5.27 -7.09
C THR A 251 15.01 6.24 -8.02
N ARG A 252 14.98 6.00 -9.35
CA ARG A 252 15.65 6.88 -10.33
C ARG A 252 15.08 8.29 -10.28
N LEU A 253 13.76 8.42 -10.26
CA LEU A 253 13.08 9.72 -10.18
C LEU A 253 13.49 10.48 -8.93
N LEU A 254 13.45 9.86 -7.75
CA LEU A 254 13.84 10.54 -6.50
C LEU A 254 15.34 10.88 -6.48
N ASN A 255 16.20 10.00 -6.99
CA ASN A 255 17.63 10.29 -7.08
C ASN A 255 17.91 11.50 -8.00
N GLN A 256 17.24 11.58 -9.15
CA GLN A 256 17.48 12.65 -10.15
C GLN A 256 16.75 13.94 -9.83
N GLU A 257 15.46 13.87 -9.47
CA GLU A 257 14.63 15.05 -9.25
C GLU A 257 14.69 15.58 -7.81
N TYR A 258 14.87 14.71 -6.82
CA TYR A 258 14.85 15.09 -5.39
C TYR A 258 16.27 15.14 -4.81
N GLY A 259 17.26 14.54 -5.46
CA GLY A 259 18.65 14.53 -5.01
C GLY A 259 18.88 13.69 -3.75
N ILE A 260 18.07 12.65 -3.55
CA ILE A 260 18.15 11.75 -2.39
C ILE A 260 18.61 10.36 -2.81
N GLU A 261 19.23 9.61 -1.90
CA GLU A 261 19.51 8.19 -2.11
C GLU A 261 18.29 7.36 -1.65
N ALA A 262 17.74 6.56 -2.56
CA ALA A 262 16.65 5.62 -2.26
C ALA A 262 16.99 4.18 -2.65
N HIS A 263 16.32 3.23 -2.00
CA HIS A 263 16.45 1.80 -2.26
C HIS A 263 15.10 1.21 -2.67
N ALA A 264 15.05 0.58 -3.84
CA ALA A 264 13.84 -0.10 -4.28
C ALA A 264 13.56 -1.34 -3.41
N LEU A 265 12.30 -1.46 -3.00
CA LEU A 265 11.72 -2.62 -2.36
C LEU A 265 10.35 -2.85 -3.00
N HIS A 266 10.27 -3.79 -3.93
CA HIS A 266 9.02 -4.10 -4.60
C HIS A 266 8.04 -4.78 -3.67
N ASP A 267 6.75 -4.52 -3.90
CA ASP A 267 5.71 -5.31 -3.26
C ASP A 267 5.67 -6.74 -3.82
N ARG A 268 5.24 -7.66 -2.96
CA ARG A 268 5.14 -9.08 -3.25
C ARG A 268 3.83 -9.65 -2.70
N PRO A 269 3.34 -10.75 -3.29
CA PRO A 269 2.01 -11.25 -2.96
C PRO A 269 1.92 -11.82 -1.55
N ALA A 270 0.77 -11.64 -0.92
CA ALA A 270 0.42 -12.27 0.34
C ALA A 270 0.34 -13.81 0.19
N LYS A 271 0.62 -14.57 1.26
CA LYS A 271 0.61 -16.05 1.26
C LYS A 271 -0.72 -16.68 0.83
N GLN A 272 -1.84 -15.99 1.06
CA GLN A 272 -3.17 -16.46 0.69
C GLN A 272 -3.38 -16.52 -0.84
N PHE A 273 -2.66 -15.70 -1.60
CA PHE A 273 -2.65 -15.79 -3.05
C PHE A 273 -1.66 -16.87 -3.47
N ARG A 274 -2.20 -17.97 -3.98
CA ARG A 274 -1.43 -19.12 -4.43
C ARG A 274 -2.09 -19.77 -5.63
N PRO A 275 -1.31 -20.41 -6.52
CA PRO A 275 -1.87 -21.25 -7.57
C PRO A 275 -2.76 -22.35 -6.99
N LEU A 276 -3.83 -22.67 -7.71
CA LEU A 276 -4.77 -23.74 -7.34
C LEU A 276 -4.48 -25.01 -8.12
N ASP A 277 -4.69 -26.15 -7.45
CA ASP A 277 -4.80 -27.43 -8.14
C ASP A 277 -6.15 -27.56 -8.87
N ALA A 278 -6.29 -28.62 -9.69
CA ALA A 278 -7.49 -28.85 -10.49
C ALA A 278 -8.76 -29.05 -9.64
N GLN A 279 -8.63 -29.67 -8.46
CA GLN A 279 -9.75 -29.95 -7.58
C GLN A 279 -10.23 -28.66 -6.91
N GLN A 280 -9.30 -27.87 -6.36
CA GLN A 280 -9.57 -26.55 -5.78
C GLN A 280 -10.21 -25.61 -6.81
N LYS A 281 -9.67 -25.56 -8.03
CA LYS A 281 -10.26 -24.80 -9.14
C LYS A 281 -11.69 -25.25 -9.43
N SER A 282 -11.95 -26.55 -9.50
CA SER A 282 -13.30 -27.08 -9.71
C SER A 282 -14.25 -26.70 -8.56
N THR A 283 -13.81 -26.83 -7.31
CA THR A 283 -14.62 -26.50 -6.13
C THR A 283 -15.04 -25.04 -6.12
N ILE A 284 -14.11 -24.09 -6.32
CA ILE A 284 -14.47 -22.67 -6.30
C ILE A 284 -15.37 -22.29 -7.48
N LEU A 285 -15.14 -22.85 -8.67
CA LEU A 285 -15.98 -22.60 -9.84
C LEU A 285 -17.43 -23.05 -9.64
N ASN A 286 -17.66 -24.12 -8.87
CA ASN A 286 -19.01 -24.59 -8.51
C ASN A 286 -19.60 -23.86 -7.30
N LYS A 287 -18.77 -23.26 -6.44
CA LYS A 287 -19.21 -22.51 -5.25
C LYS A 287 -19.74 -21.13 -5.59
N LEU A 288 -19.09 -20.39 -6.50
CA LEU A 288 -19.44 -19.00 -6.78
C LEU A 288 -20.65 -18.90 -7.73
N THR A 289 -21.62 -18.07 -7.35
CA THR A 289 -22.86 -17.89 -8.13
C THR A 289 -22.59 -17.36 -9.55
N GLN A 290 -21.52 -16.60 -9.73
CA GLN A 290 -21.10 -16.03 -11.01
C GLN A 290 -20.49 -17.08 -11.96
N THR A 291 -20.01 -18.21 -11.45
CA THR A 291 -19.30 -19.23 -12.26
C THR A 291 -20.01 -20.58 -12.30
N GLN A 292 -20.84 -20.90 -11.30
CA GLN A 292 -21.43 -22.24 -11.13
C GLN A 292 -22.17 -22.74 -12.38
N THR A 293 -22.90 -21.87 -13.08
CA THR A 293 -23.69 -22.21 -14.27
C THR A 293 -22.83 -22.73 -15.41
N HIS A 294 -21.58 -22.24 -15.52
CA HIS A 294 -20.66 -22.55 -16.61
C HIS A 294 -19.43 -23.32 -16.17
N ALA A 295 -19.41 -23.88 -14.94
CA ALA A 295 -18.26 -24.59 -14.37
C ALA A 295 -17.64 -25.62 -15.33
N LYS A 296 -18.48 -26.46 -15.96
CA LYS A 296 -18.02 -27.46 -16.95
C LYS A 296 -17.42 -26.84 -18.22
N GLN A 297 -17.91 -25.67 -18.64
CA GLN A 297 -17.38 -24.96 -19.82
C GLN A 297 -16.01 -24.33 -19.53
N PHE A 298 -15.77 -23.84 -18.32
CA PHE A 298 -14.46 -23.37 -17.89
C PHE A 298 -13.43 -24.50 -17.86
N ILE A 299 -13.80 -25.66 -17.31
CA ILE A 299 -12.91 -26.83 -17.24
C ILE A 299 -12.54 -27.35 -18.64
N SER A 300 -13.51 -27.38 -19.56
CA SER A 300 -13.27 -27.80 -20.96
C SER A 300 -12.63 -26.73 -21.84
N GLY A 301 -12.44 -25.50 -21.34
CA GLY A 301 -11.86 -24.40 -22.09
C GLY A 301 -12.79 -23.76 -23.14
N LYS A 302 -14.04 -24.23 -23.27
CA LYS A 302 -15.05 -23.64 -24.18
C LYS A 302 -15.49 -22.23 -23.75
N ARG A 303 -15.29 -21.91 -22.48
CA ARG A 303 -15.49 -20.58 -21.92
C ARG A 303 -14.27 -20.22 -21.08
N ARG A 304 -13.83 -18.97 -21.14
CA ARG A 304 -12.71 -18.46 -20.33
C ARG A 304 -13.20 -17.51 -19.25
N LEU A 305 -12.53 -17.56 -18.10
CA LEU A 305 -12.80 -16.70 -16.95
C LEU A 305 -11.76 -15.57 -16.90
N VAL A 306 -12.22 -14.34 -17.09
CA VAL A 306 -11.41 -13.12 -16.95
C VAL A 306 -11.77 -12.43 -15.65
N VAL A 307 -10.78 -11.97 -14.89
CA VAL A 307 -11.02 -11.25 -13.64
C VAL A 307 -10.35 -9.89 -13.69
N SER A 308 -11.07 -8.86 -13.24
CA SER A 308 -10.50 -7.53 -13.03
C SER A 308 -10.87 -7.03 -11.63
N SER A 309 -9.89 -6.52 -10.91
CA SER A 309 -10.09 -5.85 -9.62
C SER A 309 -10.00 -4.35 -9.82
N THR A 310 -10.87 -3.56 -9.19
CA THR A 310 -10.87 -2.11 -9.36
C THR A 310 -11.33 -1.35 -8.13
N SER A 311 -10.79 -0.14 -7.97
CA SER A 311 -11.27 0.86 -7.01
C SER A 311 -12.40 1.71 -7.57
N TRP A 312 -12.85 1.51 -8.81
CA TRP A 312 -13.87 2.32 -9.50
C TRP A 312 -13.62 3.84 -9.38
N THR A 313 -12.35 4.22 -9.47
CA THR A 313 -11.87 5.60 -9.40
C THR A 313 -11.54 6.11 -10.81
N ALA A 314 -11.38 7.42 -10.97
CA ALA A 314 -11.22 8.05 -12.28
C ALA A 314 -9.87 7.72 -12.97
N ASP A 315 -8.89 7.23 -12.21
CA ASP A 315 -7.60 6.73 -12.67
C ASP A 315 -7.68 5.32 -13.30
N GLU A 316 -8.84 4.66 -13.27
CA GLU A 316 -9.07 3.38 -13.94
C GLU A 316 -10.25 3.53 -14.92
N ASP A 317 -9.97 3.90 -16.17
CA ASP A 317 -11.03 4.01 -17.16
C ASP A 317 -11.50 2.64 -17.65
N PHE A 318 -12.53 2.12 -16.97
CA PHE A 318 -13.17 0.85 -17.31
C PHE A 318 -13.89 0.87 -18.66
N SER A 319 -14.06 2.03 -19.31
CA SER A 319 -14.60 2.08 -20.66
C SER A 319 -13.74 1.25 -21.61
N ILE A 320 -12.41 1.26 -21.43
CA ILE A 320 -11.46 0.51 -22.24
C ILE A 320 -11.77 -0.99 -22.22
N LEU A 321 -11.92 -1.58 -21.04
CA LEU A 321 -12.28 -3.00 -20.91
C LEU A 321 -13.68 -3.28 -21.47
N LEU A 322 -14.66 -2.46 -21.13
CA LEU A 322 -16.04 -2.72 -21.57
C LEU A 322 -16.20 -2.62 -23.09
N ASP A 323 -15.54 -1.64 -23.71
CA ASP A 323 -15.60 -1.44 -25.16
C ASP A 323 -14.82 -2.57 -25.88
N ALA A 324 -13.68 -3.01 -25.32
CA ALA A 324 -12.96 -4.19 -25.83
C ALA A 324 -13.81 -5.48 -25.78
N LEU A 325 -14.57 -5.68 -24.70
CA LEU A 325 -15.44 -6.85 -24.55
C LEU A 325 -16.63 -6.85 -25.53
N VAL A 326 -17.15 -5.67 -25.86
CA VAL A 326 -18.19 -5.52 -26.90
C VAL A 326 -17.63 -5.92 -28.26
N VAL A 327 -16.42 -5.47 -28.60
CA VAL A 327 -15.76 -5.85 -29.86
C VAL A 327 -15.47 -7.34 -29.88
N TYR A 328 -14.86 -7.89 -28.83
CA TYR A 328 -14.59 -9.32 -28.70
C TYR A 328 -15.86 -10.17 -28.86
N SER A 329 -16.98 -9.73 -28.28
CA SER A 329 -18.27 -10.44 -28.42
C SER A 329 -18.71 -10.56 -29.87
N ALA A 330 -18.45 -9.56 -30.71
CA ALA A 330 -18.73 -9.59 -32.14
C ALA A 330 -17.70 -10.44 -32.90
N THR A 331 -16.43 -10.39 -32.50
CA THR A 331 -15.35 -11.22 -33.07
C THR A 331 -15.65 -12.72 -32.90
N VAL A 332 -16.13 -13.15 -31.72
CA VAL A 332 -16.54 -14.56 -31.47
C VAL A 332 -17.69 -14.99 -32.37
N GLU A 333 -18.62 -14.10 -32.71
CA GLU A 333 -19.72 -14.40 -33.62
C GLU A 333 -19.22 -14.75 -35.03
N MET A 334 -18.15 -14.05 -35.48
CA MET A 334 -17.51 -14.27 -36.78
C MET A 334 -16.50 -15.43 -36.76
N SER A 335 -15.95 -15.77 -35.60
CA SER A 335 -14.98 -16.86 -35.42
C SER A 335 -15.38 -17.78 -34.25
N PRO A 336 -16.26 -18.77 -34.49
CA PRO A 336 -16.75 -19.69 -33.44
C PRO A 336 -15.68 -20.56 -32.79
N SER A 337 -14.44 -20.52 -33.29
CA SER A 337 -13.28 -21.18 -32.67
C SER A 337 -12.83 -20.51 -31.38
N LEU A 338 -13.17 -19.22 -31.18
CA LEU A 338 -12.86 -18.48 -29.98
C LEU A 338 -13.82 -18.84 -28.83
N PRO A 339 -13.33 -18.93 -27.59
CA PRO A 339 -14.18 -19.22 -26.45
C PRO A 339 -15.04 -18.01 -26.05
N LYS A 340 -16.21 -18.30 -25.48
CA LYS A 340 -17.02 -17.28 -24.78
C LYS A 340 -16.30 -16.81 -23.54
N LEU A 341 -16.62 -15.59 -23.05
CA LEU A 341 -16.02 -15.07 -21.82
C LEU A 341 -17.05 -14.93 -20.70
N THR A 342 -16.61 -15.24 -19.49
CA THR A 342 -17.20 -14.68 -18.27
C THR A 342 -16.18 -13.73 -17.65
N VAL A 343 -16.59 -12.50 -17.40
CA VAL A 343 -15.76 -11.45 -16.80
C VAL A 343 -16.31 -11.12 -15.43
N ILE A 344 -15.48 -11.26 -14.39
CA ILE A 344 -15.85 -10.88 -13.02
C ILE A 344 -15.06 -9.62 -12.64
N ILE A 345 -15.80 -8.54 -12.37
CA ILE A 345 -15.24 -7.27 -11.92
C ILE A 345 -15.50 -7.10 -10.43
N THR A 346 -14.44 -6.98 -9.63
CA THR A 346 -14.51 -6.86 -8.17
C THR A 346 -14.16 -5.45 -7.68
N GLY A 347 -14.52 -5.16 -6.44
CA GLY A 347 -14.13 -3.94 -5.73
C GLY A 347 -15.24 -2.88 -5.62
N LYS A 348 -14.90 -1.73 -5.01
CA LYS A 348 -15.84 -0.68 -4.63
C LYS A 348 -15.24 0.69 -4.86
N GLY A 349 -16.07 1.61 -5.37
CA GLY A 349 -15.76 3.02 -5.40
C GLY A 349 -16.80 3.86 -6.13
N PRO A 350 -16.50 5.16 -6.33
CA PRO A 350 -17.49 6.17 -6.70
C PRO A 350 -18.11 5.96 -8.08
N LEU A 351 -17.34 5.45 -9.06
CA LEU A 351 -17.83 5.26 -10.43
C LEU A 351 -18.51 3.91 -10.68
N ARG A 352 -18.65 3.05 -9.66
CA ARG A 352 -19.23 1.72 -9.83
C ARG A 352 -20.62 1.76 -10.47
N LYS A 353 -21.50 2.66 -10.00
CA LYS A 353 -22.86 2.79 -10.55
C LYS A 353 -22.84 3.20 -12.02
N TYR A 354 -22.00 4.17 -12.38
CA TYR A 354 -21.85 4.65 -13.75
C TYR A 354 -21.50 3.51 -14.71
N TYR A 355 -20.53 2.67 -14.36
CA TYR A 355 -20.12 1.55 -15.21
C TYR A 355 -21.15 0.41 -15.23
N LEU A 356 -21.84 0.14 -14.12
CA LEU A 356 -22.95 -0.81 -14.09
C LEU A 356 -24.08 -0.39 -15.04
N ASP A 357 -24.42 0.90 -15.06
CA ASP A 357 -25.41 1.45 -15.99
C ASP A 357 -24.94 1.30 -17.45
N LYS A 358 -23.63 1.50 -17.72
CA LYS A 358 -23.03 1.26 -19.05
C LYS A 358 -23.13 -0.21 -19.47
N ILE A 359 -22.80 -1.15 -18.57
CA ILE A 359 -22.94 -2.60 -18.81
C ILE A 359 -24.39 -2.97 -19.12
N ALA A 360 -25.34 -2.45 -18.34
CA ALA A 360 -26.77 -2.71 -18.56
C ALA A 360 -27.24 -2.23 -19.95
N LYS A 361 -26.78 -1.06 -20.40
CA LYS A 361 -27.07 -0.55 -21.75
C LYS A 361 -26.52 -1.46 -22.85
N PHE A 362 -25.32 -2.00 -22.68
CA PHE A 362 -24.74 -2.95 -23.64
C PHE A 362 -25.50 -4.27 -23.68
N ALA A 363 -25.92 -4.79 -22.53
CA ALA A 363 -26.76 -5.99 -22.46
C ALA A 363 -28.12 -5.77 -23.14
N GLN A 364 -28.80 -4.66 -22.86
CA GLN A 364 -30.07 -4.30 -23.52
C GLN A 364 -29.93 -4.15 -25.03
N SER A 365 -28.81 -3.61 -25.49
CA SER A 365 -28.50 -3.46 -26.91
C SER A 365 -27.97 -4.75 -27.57
N LYS A 366 -27.99 -5.89 -26.86
CA LYS A 366 -27.50 -7.21 -27.31
C LYS A 366 -26.03 -7.20 -27.80
N LYS A 367 -25.20 -6.32 -27.25
CA LYS A 367 -23.78 -6.17 -27.64
C LYS A 367 -22.82 -7.14 -26.95
N LEU A 368 -23.33 -7.99 -26.05
CA LEU A 368 -22.56 -8.90 -25.21
C LEU A 368 -22.99 -10.38 -25.39
N GLY A 369 -23.43 -10.78 -26.58
CA GLY A 369 -23.98 -12.13 -26.83
C GLY A 369 -23.02 -13.29 -26.51
N ASN A 370 -21.70 -13.04 -26.57
CA ASN A 370 -20.65 -14.03 -26.31
C ASN A 370 -19.81 -13.71 -25.06
N VAL A 371 -20.23 -12.70 -24.27
CA VAL A 371 -19.53 -12.24 -23.06
C VAL A 371 -20.54 -12.00 -21.93
N GLU A 372 -20.33 -12.63 -20.78
CA GLU A 372 -21.10 -12.36 -19.57
C GLU A 372 -20.27 -11.55 -18.58
N ILE A 373 -20.79 -10.41 -18.11
CA ILE A 373 -20.10 -9.54 -17.14
C ILE A 373 -20.84 -9.59 -15.81
N HIS A 374 -20.13 -9.95 -14.75
CA HIS A 374 -20.65 -9.94 -13.38
C HIS A 374 -19.84 -8.98 -12.51
N THR A 375 -20.50 -8.44 -11.48
CA THR A 375 -19.78 -7.86 -10.35
C THR A 375 -19.95 -8.73 -9.12
N ALA A 376 -18.90 -8.82 -8.32
CA ALA A 376 -18.89 -9.63 -7.11
C ALA A 376 -18.28 -8.86 -5.95
N TRP A 377 -18.88 -9.01 -4.77
CA TRP A 377 -18.27 -8.66 -3.50
C TRP A 377 -17.95 -9.97 -2.80
N LEU A 378 -16.67 -10.25 -2.63
CA LEU A 378 -16.18 -11.54 -2.15
C LEU A 378 -15.45 -11.36 -0.82
N SER A 379 -15.43 -12.42 -0.02
CA SER A 379 -14.47 -12.52 1.07
C SER A 379 -13.05 -12.51 0.51
N MET A 380 -12.05 -12.17 1.32
CA MET A 380 -10.66 -12.16 0.87
C MET A 380 -10.19 -13.55 0.40
N GLU A 381 -10.66 -14.59 1.09
CA GLU A 381 -10.41 -15.98 0.75
C GLU A 381 -11.02 -16.34 -0.61
N ASP A 382 -12.32 -16.06 -0.82
CA ASP A 382 -12.98 -16.34 -2.10
C ASP A 382 -12.39 -15.52 -3.25
N TYR A 383 -11.94 -14.30 -2.99
CA TYR A 383 -11.23 -13.49 -3.96
C TYR A 383 -9.90 -14.13 -4.37
N ALA A 384 -9.09 -14.59 -3.41
CA ALA A 384 -7.83 -15.26 -3.70
C ALA A 384 -8.04 -16.56 -4.50
N LEU A 385 -9.06 -17.36 -4.12
CA LEU A 385 -9.44 -18.56 -4.86
C LEU A 385 -9.95 -18.24 -6.27
N LEU A 386 -10.75 -17.17 -6.43
CA LEU A 386 -11.20 -16.72 -7.74
C LEU A 386 -10.03 -16.37 -8.65
N LEU A 387 -9.04 -15.63 -8.16
CA LEU A 387 -7.85 -15.28 -8.94
C LEU A 387 -7.11 -16.53 -9.43
N GLY A 388 -6.92 -17.53 -8.55
CA GLY A 388 -6.24 -18.78 -8.93
C GLY A 388 -7.05 -19.67 -9.87
N ALA A 389 -8.38 -19.49 -9.93
CA ALA A 389 -9.25 -20.21 -10.86
C ALA A 389 -9.36 -19.54 -12.24
N ALA A 390 -9.14 -18.22 -12.32
CA ALA A 390 -9.24 -17.45 -13.54
C ALA A 390 -8.20 -17.85 -14.60
N ASP A 391 -8.49 -17.51 -15.85
CA ASP A 391 -7.60 -17.76 -16.99
C ASP A 391 -6.72 -16.54 -17.29
N LEU A 392 -7.26 -15.32 -17.14
CA LEU A 392 -6.54 -14.07 -17.37
C LEU A 392 -6.99 -12.98 -16.39
N GLY A 393 -6.03 -12.27 -15.81
CA GLY A 393 -6.26 -11.04 -15.05
C GLY A 393 -6.21 -9.81 -15.96
N VAL A 394 -7.09 -8.83 -15.75
CA VAL A 394 -7.02 -7.53 -16.43
C VAL A 394 -6.83 -6.40 -15.43
N SER A 395 -5.76 -5.63 -15.61
CA SER A 395 -5.44 -4.45 -14.78
C SER A 395 -5.51 -3.16 -15.58
N LEU A 396 -6.38 -2.25 -15.17
CA LEU A 396 -6.51 -0.90 -15.75
C LEU A 396 -5.79 0.16 -14.90
N HIS A 397 -4.98 -0.25 -13.93
CA HIS A 397 -4.23 0.66 -13.05
C HIS A 397 -3.38 1.61 -13.90
N THR A 398 -3.63 2.91 -13.76
CA THR A 398 -2.75 3.94 -14.29
C THR A 398 -1.93 4.55 -13.17
N SER A 399 -0.66 4.84 -13.45
CA SER A 399 0.24 5.44 -12.48
C SER A 399 0.09 6.96 -12.50
N SER A 400 -0.36 7.57 -11.39
CA SER A 400 -0.47 9.03 -11.30
C SER A 400 0.90 9.72 -11.38
N SER A 401 1.95 9.06 -10.88
CA SER A 401 3.34 9.51 -10.92
C SER A 401 4.13 8.97 -12.12
N GLY A 402 3.60 7.98 -12.83
CA GLY A 402 4.30 7.25 -13.88
C GLY A 402 5.29 6.19 -13.36
N VAL A 403 5.54 6.15 -12.05
CA VAL A 403 6.63 5.38 -11.45
C VAL A 403 6.18 4.46 -10.30
N ASP A 404 4.89 4.37 -9.99
CA ASP A 404 4.36 3.38 -9.03
C ASP A 404 4.07 2.03 -9.69
N LEU A 405 4.03 0.95 -8.90
CA LEU A 405 3.72 -0.38 -9.39
C LEU A 405 2.21 -0.60 -9.53
N PRO A 406 1.75 -1.43 -10.49
CA PRO A 406 0.35 -1.80 -10.60
C PRO A 406 0.00 -2.84 -9.53
N MET A 407 -0.29 -2.37 -8.31
CA MET A 407 -0.40 -3.20 -7.10
C MET A 407 -1.38 -4.38 -7.21
N LYS A 408 -2.46 -4.24 -7.97
CA LYS A 408 -3.46 -5.30 -8.19
C LYS A 408 -2.89 -6.52 -8.93
N VAL A 409 -1.86 -6.31 -9.74
CA VAL A 409 -1.15 -7.37 -10.48
C VAL A 409 -0.36 -8.28 -9.54
N VAL A 410 0.10 -7.74 -8.40
CA VAL A 410 0.83 -8.53 -7.39
C VAL A 410 -0.03 -9.69 -6.89
N ASP A 411 -1.30 -9.44 -6.54
CA ASP A 411 -2.22 -10.47 -6.10
C ASP A 411 -2.48 -11.54 -7.19
N MET A 412 -2.63 -11.09 -8.45
CA MET A 412 -2.83 -11.96 -9.60
C MET A 412 -1.62 -12.88 -9.81
N PHE A 413 -0.41 -12.34 -9.78
CA PHE A 413 0.81 -13.15 -9.86
C PHE A 413 1.01 -14.07 -8.66
N GLY A 414 0.62 -13.65 -7.46
CA GLY A 414 0.58 -14.54 -6.30
C GLY A 414 -0.27 -15.79 -6.56
N ALA A 415 -1.39 -15.63 -7.24
CA ALA A 415 -2.28 -16.72 -7.63
C ALA A 415 -1.83 -17.51 -8.89
N GLY A 416 -0.69 -17.15 -9.50
CA GLY A 416 -0.24 -17.73 -10.77
C GLY A 416 -1.10 -17.34 -11.98
N LEU A 417 -1.85 -16.23 -11.87
CA LEU A 417 -2.72 -15.71 -12.92
C LEU A 417 -1.92 -14.76 -13.84
N PRO A 418 -1.76 -15.07 -15.14
CA PRO A 418 -1.17 -14.12 -16.08
C PRO A 418 -2.04 -12.88 -16.26
N VAL A 419 -1.44 -11.77 -16.67
CA VAL A 419 -2.12 -10.46 -16.71
C VAL A 419 -2.01 -9.77 -18.05
N ALA A 420 -3.12 -9.20 -18.52
CA ALA A 420 -3.12 -8.11 -19.49
C ALA A 420 -3.31 -6.78 -18.75
N GLY A 421 -2.44 -5.80 -18.94
CA GLY A 421 -2.52 -4.53 -18.20
C GLY A 421 -2.16 -3.30 -19.01
N TRP A 422 -2.59 -2.15 -18.50
CA TRP A 422 -2.22 -0.86 -19.05
C TRP A 422 -0.71 -0.64 -18.91
N ASP A 423 0.03 -0.54 -20.02
CA ASP A 423 1.50 -0.55 -20.01
C ASP A 423 2.16 0.83 -20.06
N LYS A 424 1.34 1.90 -20.14
CA LYS A 424 1.83 3.25 -20.43
C LYS A 424 2.36 3.98 -19.20
N PHE A 425 3.31 3.37 -18.49
CA PHE A 425 4.07 3.99 -17.41
C PHE A 425 5.41 3.28 -17.17
N GLU A 426 6.40 4.00 -16.64
CA GLU A 426 7.82 3.58 -16.61
C GLU A 426 8.07 2.32 -15.76
N ALA A 427 7.31 2.16 -14.68
CA ALA A 427 7.47 1.05 -13.75
C ALA A 427 6.81 -0.27 -14.22
N TRP A 428 6.03 -0.25 -15.32
CA TRP A 428 5.38 -1.44 -15.88
C TRP A 428 6.31 -2.66 -16.02
N PRO A 429 7.47 -2.55 -16.72
CA PRO A 429 8.36 -3.69 -16.95
C PRO A 429 9.00 -4.28 -15.69
N GLU A 430 8.88 -3.63 -14.53
CA GLU A 430 9.47 -4.14 -13.28
C GLU A 430 8.65 -5.28 -12.67
N LEU A 431 7.34 -5.29 -12.91
CA LEU A 431 6.45 -6.36 -12.46
C LEU A 431 6.02 -7.24 -13.63
N VAL A 432 5.65 -6.63 -14.77
CA VAL A 432 5.14 -7.36 -15.93
C VAL A 432 6.16 -7.38 -17.05
N GLN A 433 6.63 -8.58 -17.39
CA GLN A 433 7.55 -8.84 -18.49
C GLN A 433 6.76 -9.29 -19.72
N GLU A 434 6.83 -8.48 -20.78
CA GLU A 434 6.09 -8.69 -22.03
C GLU A 434 6.31 -10.10 -22.61
N GLY A 435 5.23 -10.84 -22.79
CA GLY A 435 5.26 -12.19 -23.39
C GLY A 435 5.82 -13.28 -22.47
N VAL A 436 6.12 -12.95 -21.20
CA VAL A 436 6.62 -13.88 -20.19
C VAL A 436 5.56 -14.17 -19.13
N ASN A 437 5.11 -13.16 -18.39
CA ASN A 437 4.10 -13.31 -17.33
C ASN A 437 2.83 -12.47 -17.59
N GLY A 438 2.90 -11.55 -18.56
CA GLY A 438 1.79 -10.71 -18.96
C GLY A 438 2.02 -9.98 -20.27
N ARG A 439 1.05 -9.13 -20.63
CA ARG A 439 1.03 -8.34 -21.86
C ARG A 439 0.47 -6.94 -21.63
N GLY A 440 1.08 -5.96 -22.29
CA GLY A 440 0.67 -4.56 -22.26
C GLY A 440 -0.41 -4.21 -23.28
N PHE A 441 -1.32 -3.29 -22.92
CA PHE A 441 -2.23 -2.63 -23.86
C PHE A 441 -2.37 -1.13 -23.58
N GLN A 442 -2.81 -0.38 -24.60
CA GLN A 442 -2.95 1.08 -24.56
C GLN A 442 -4.30 1.59 -25.11
N SER A 443 -5.18 0.68 -25.52
CA SER A 443 -6.52 1.02 -26.03
C SER A 443 -7.46 -0.17 -25.91
N ALA A 444 -8.75 0.06 -26.18
CA ALA A 444 -9.76 -1.00 -26.20
C ALA A 444 -9.47 -2.01 -27.32
N GLU A 445 -9.06 -1.53 -28.50
CA GLU A 445 -8.66 -2.36 -29.64
C GLU A 445 -7.35 -3.12 -29.38
N GLY A 446 -6.44 -2.53 -28.59
CA GLY A 446 -5.25 -3.24 -28.12
C GLY A 446 -5.61 -4.41 -27.22
N LEU A 447 -6.49 -4.19 -26.24
CA LEU A 447 -6.95 -5.21 -25.31
C LEU A 447 -7.77 -6.31 -26.01
N GLU A 448 -8.64 -5.95 -26.95
CA GLU A 448 -9.42 -6.93 -27.72
C GLU A 448 -8.51 -7.84 -28.54
N ARG A 449 -7.50 -7.27 -29.23
CA ARG A 449 -6.50 -8.07 -29.96
C ARG A 449 -5.73 -9.01 -29.04
N LEU A 450 -5.45 -8.60 -27.80
CA LEU A 450 -4.87 -9.50 -26.81
C LEU A 450 -5.82 -10.64 -26.42
N PHE A 451 -7.12 -10.36 -26.23
CA PHE A 451 -8.09 -11.43 -25.99
C PHE A 451 -8.13 -12.42 -27.15
N GLU A 452 -8.15 -11.92 -28.40
CA GLU A 452 -8.06 -12.81 -29.56
C GLU A 452 -6.75 -13.61 -29.51
N GLU A 453 -5.59 -12.97 -29.43
CA GLU A 453 -4.29 -13.65 -29.45
C GLU A 453 -4.16 -14.72 -28.36
N LEU A 454 -4.56 -14.40 -27.13
CA LEU A 454 -4.39 -15.27 -25.96
C LEU A 454 -5.42 -16.41 -25.93
N PHE A 455 -6.62 -16.19 -26.45
CA PHE A 455 -7.68 -17.20 -26.45
C PHE A 455 -7.83 -17.95 -27.78
N LYS A 456 -7.12 -17.52 -28.83
CA LYS A 456 -7.00 -18.21 -30.12
C LYS A 456 -5.98 -19.35 -30.03
N GLN A 457 -6.09 -20.28 -30.99
CA GLN A 457 -5.27 -21.50 -31.08
C GLN A 457 -5.45 -22.42 -29.86
N ASN A 458 -4.61 -23.45 -29.74
CA ASN A 458 -4.60 -24.41 -28.61
C ASN A 458 -4.29 -23.78 -27.23
N GLY A 459 -4.29 -22.45 -27.10
CA GLY A 459 -3.99 -21.73 -25.87
C GLY A 459 -2.51 -21.61 -25.54
N ALA A 460 -1.60 -21.88 -26.50
CA ALA A 460 -0.15 -21.86 -26.26
C ALA A 460 0.38 -20.50 -25.75
N ALA A 461 -0.10 -19.38 -26.31
CA ALA A 461 0.31 -18.04 -25.87
C ALA A 461 -0.09 -17.79 -24.40
N LEU A 462 -1.34 -18.11 -24.04
CA LEU A 462 -1.81 -17.99 -22.66
C LEU A 462 -1.08 -18.96 -21.71
N ALA A 463 -0.81 -20.19 -22.14
CA ALA A 463 -0.06 -21.17 -21.36
C ALA A 463 1.36 -20.67 -21.06
N LYS A 464 2.04 -20.10 -22.06
CA LYS A 464 3.35 -19.47 -21.88
C LYS A 464 3.31 -18.33 -20.86
N LEU A 465 2.32 -17.44 -20.94
CA LEU A 465 2.15 -16.37 -19.95
C LEU A 465 1.90 -16.95 -18.55
N LYS A 466 1.08 -18.00 -18.47
CA LYS A 466 0.78 -18.68 -17.21
C LYS A 466 2.02 -19.30 -16.60
N GLU A 467 2.91 -19.90 -17.38
CA GLU A 467 4.20 -20.40 -16.86
C GLU A 467 5.04 -19.29 -16.23
N GLY A 468 5.10 -18.10 -16.84
CA GLY A 468 5.80 -16.96 -16.23
C GLY A 468 5.11 -16.44 -14.96
N ALA A 469 3.78 -16.35 -14.96
CA ALA A 469 3.01 -15.97 -13.77
C ALA A 469 3.19 -16.98 -12.64
N MET A 470 3.27 -18.28 -12.94
CA MET A 470 3.58 -19.34 -11.97
C MET A 470 4.98 -19.19 -11.39
N LYS A 471 5.98 -18.76 -12.17
CA LYS A 471 7.32 -18.46 -11.65
C LYS A 471 7.30 -17.25 -10.72
N GLU A 472 6.61 -16.16 -11.09
CA GLU A 472 6.45 -15.00 -10.19
C GLU A 472 5.69 -15.37 -8.91
N SER A 473 4.75 -16.32 -8.99
CA SER A 473 4.02 -16.84 -7.84
C SER A 473 4.89 -17.55 -6.80
N SER A 474 6.19 -17.79 -7.06
CA SER A 474 7.11 -18.33 -6.06
C SER A 474 7.78 -17.24 -5.21
N ARG A 475 7.85 -16.01 -5.71
CA ARG A 475 8.55 -14.90 -5.04
C ARG A 475 7.63 -14.27 -3.99
N ARG A 476 8.12 -14.10 -2.78
CA ARG A 476 7.35 -13.60 -1.64
C ARG A 476 8.00 -12.37 -1.01
N TRP A 477 7.25 -11.70 -0.14
CA TRP A 477 7.73 -10.53 0.58
C TRP A 477 8.98 -10.86 1.40
N GLU A 478 8.99 -12.04 2.01
CA GLU A 478 10.08 -12.54 2.82
C GLU A 478 11.39 -12.75 2.04
N ASP A 479 11.31 -12.92 0.71
CA ASP A 479 12.48 -13.02 -0.17
C ASP A 479 13.01 -11.64 -0.58
N GLU A 480 12.13 -10.64 -0.60
CA GLU A 480 12.42 -9.28 -1.10
C GLU A 480 12.89 -8.35 0.03
N TRP A 481 12.23 -8.42 1.19
CA TRP A 481 12.48 -7.57 2.36
C TRP A 481 13.92 -7.61 2.92
N PRO A 482 14.64 -8.75 2.95
CA PRO A 482 16.00 -8.81 3.46
C PRO A 482 16.95 -7.78 2.82
N LYS A 483 16.68 -7.35 1.58
CA LYS A 483 17.46 -6.33 0.85
C LYS A 483 17.53 -4.98 1.56
N VAL A 484 16.53 -4.64 2.40
CA VAL A 484 16.47 -3.36 3.13
C VAL A 484 16.65 -3.52 4.64
N ALA A 485 16.90 -4.74 5.15
CA ALA A 485 17.01 -5.00 6.58
C ALA A 485 18.11 -4.14 7.25
N ASN A 486 19.21 -3.91 6.55
CA ASN A 486 20.33 -3.08 7.02
C ASN A 486 19.95 -1.61 7.28
N LEU A 487 18.92 -1.07 6.59
CA LEU A 487 18.44 0.30 6.81
C LEU A 487 17.88 0.48 8.23
N PHE A 488 17.39 -0.61 8.82
CA PHE A 488 16.89 -0.68 10.20
C PHE A 488 17.95 -1.17 11.20
N GLY A 489 19.22 -1.24 10.78
CA GLY A 489 20.32 -1.73 11.63
C GLY A 489 20.30 -3.24 11.89
N ILE A 490 19.49 -4.00 11.16
CA ILE A 490 19.44 -5.46 11.26
C ILE A 490 20.57 -6.05 10.42
N LYS A 491 21.41 -6.87 11.03
CA LYS A 491 22.44 -7.65 10.34
C LYS A 491 21.88 -9.05 10.09
N LEU A 492 21.81 -9.42 8.82
CA LEU A 492 21.46 -10.79 8.44
C LEU A 492 22.70 -11.66 8.61
N GLU A 493 22.57 -12.78 9.32
CA GLU A 493 23.60 -13.80 9.31
C GLU A 493 23.71 -14.36 7.89
N GLN A 494 24.90 -14.35 7.30
CA GLN A 494 25.11 -15.10 6.07
C GLN A 494 24.83 -16.58 6.37
N PRO A 495 24.14 -17.32 5.48
CA PRO A 495 24.02 -18.76 5.66
C PRO A 495 25.45 -19.31 5.78
N ARG A 496 25.76 -19.96 6.91
CA ARG A 496 27.03 -20.67 7.07
C ARG A 496 27.16 -21.56 5.85
N GLN A 497 28.20 -21.33 5.04
CA GLN A 497 28.62 -22.34 4.08
C GLN A 497 28.85 -23.60 4.91
N VAL A 498 28.00 -24.60 4.69
CA VAL A 498 28.28 -25.95 5.16
C VAL A 498 29.52 -26.34 4.39
N GLU A 499 30.69 -26.27 5.05
CA GLU A 499 31.92 -26.83 4.51
C GLU A 499 31.62 -28.28 4.13
N ALA A 500 31.87 -28.58 2.85
CA ALA A 500 31.58 -29.85 2.19
C ALA A 500 32.46 -30.98 2.70
#